data_AF-A0A0X3BRI5-F1
#
_entry.id   AF-A0A0X3BRI5-F1
#
_cell.length_a   1.000
_cell.length_b   1.000
_cell.length_c   1.000
_cell.angle_alpha   90.00
_cell.angle_beta   90.00
_cell.angle_gamma   90.00
#
_symmetry.space_group_name_H-M   'P 1'
#
loop_
_entity.id
_entity.type
_entity.pdbx_description
1 polymer ?
#
loop_
_entity_poly.entity_id
_entity_poly.type
_entity_poly.pdbx_seq_one_letter_code
_entity_poly.pdbx_strand_id
1 'polypeptide(L)' 'MRGLEPGERATVQVTVVPPADIVAGEYKIVALVKSDQAEGEDEYRVVVKEQSYVAILGLLVMAGVAAGLWYMFRKYGRR' A
#
# COMPACT_ATOMS: atom_id res chain seq x y z
N MET A 1 -35.96 8.31 -8.60
CA MET A 1 -34.56 8.00 -8.91
C MET A 1 -34.37 8.33 -10.38
N ARG A 2 -33.50 9.30 -10.73
CA ARG A 2 -33.21 9.61 -12.14
C ARG A 2 -32.12 8.66 -12.62
N GLY A 3 -32.41 7.89 -13.66
CA GLY A 3 -31.40 7.14 -14.40
C GLY A 3 -30.59 8.05 -15.32
N LEU A 4 -29.54 7.51 -15.94
CA LEU A 4 -28.75 8.22 -16.94
C LEU A 4 -29.56 8.44 -18.21
N GLU A 5 -29.50 9.65 -18.78
CA GLU A 5 -30.10 9.92 -20.09
C GLU A 5 -29.27 9.28 -21.23
N PRO A 6 -29.87 9.05 -22.42
CA PRO A 6 -29.14 8.47 -23.55
C PRO A 6 -27.91 9.31 -23.93
N GLY A 7 -26.72 8.70 -23.88
CA GLY A 7 -25.45 9.36 -24.17
C GLY A 7 -24.80 10.05 -22.97
N GLU A 8 -25.46 10.07 -21.81
CA GLU A 8 -24.91 10.59 -20.57
C GLU A 8 -23.92 9.60 -19.94
N ARG A 9 -22.90 10.12 -19.25
CA ARG A 9 -21.90 9.32 -18.54
C ARG A 9 -21.84 9.78 -17.09
N ALA A 10 -22.00 8.85 -16.15
CA ALA A 10 -21.67 9.10 -14.75
C ALA A 10 -20.35 8.44 -14.40
N THR A 11 -19.55 9.15 -13.60
CA THR A 11 -18.34 8.60 -12.98
C THR A 11 -18.62 8.37 -11.50
N VAL A 12 -18.41 7.15 -11.04
CA VAL A 12 -18.54 6.78 -9.63
C VAL A 12 -17.15 6.60 -9.04
N GLN A 13 -16.86 7.29 -7.95
CA GLN A 13 -15.62 7.08 -7.18
C GLN A 13 -15.88 6.10 -6.05
N VAL A 14 -15.05 5.06 -5.97
CA VAL A 14 -15.08 4.05 -4.91
C VAL A 14 -13.76 4.13 -4.15
N THR A 15 -13.85 4.31 -2.83
CA THR A 15 -12.67 4.31 -1.95
C THR A 15 -12.64 3.02 -1.14
N VAL A 16 -11.57 2.26 -1.31
CA VAL A 16 -11.33 1.02 -0.55
C VAL A 16 -10.28 1.32 0.51
N VAL A 17 -10.67 1.29 1.78
CA VAL A 17 -9.76 1.47 2.92
C VAL A 17 -9.56 0.12 3.59
N PRO A 18 -8.40 -0.53 3.43
CA PRO A 18 -8.10 -1.75 4.17
C PRO A 18 -7.92 -1.43 5.67
N PRO A 19 -8.38 -2.32 6.58
CA PRO A 19 -8.18 -2.13 8.02
C PRO A 19 -6.71 -2.32 8.41
N ALA A 20 -6.29 -1.73 9.53
CA ALA A 20 -4.88 -1.71 9.93
C ALA A 20 -4.31 -3.09 10.31
N ASP A 21 -5.19 -4.03 10.65
CA ASP A 21 -4.90 -5.42 11.05
C ASP A 21 -5.15 -6.43 9.93
N ILE A 22 -5.36 -5.96 8.69
CA ILE A 22 -5.50 -6.84 7.53
C ILE A 22 -4.23 -7.67 7.31
N VAL A 23 -4.42 -8.93 6.98
CA VAL A 23 -3.31 -9.82 6.62
C VAL A 23 -2.74 -9.40 5.27
N ALA A 24 -1.41 -9.36 5.16
CA ALA A 24 -0.78 -9.12 3.87
C ALA A 24 -1.12 -10.24 2.89
N GLY A 25 -1.55 -9.88 1.68
CA GLY A 25 -2.06 -10.84 0.72
C GLY A 25 -2.68 -10.21 -0.51
N GLU A 26 -3.15 -11.05 -1.41
CA GLU A 26 -3.91 -10.64 -2.60
C GLU A 26 -5.40 -10.70 -2.32
N TYR A 27 -6.08 -9.60 -2.57
CA TYR A 27 -7.53 -9.47 -2.44
C TYR A 27 -8.13 -9.18 -3.81
N LYS A 28 -9.17 -9.94 -4.16
CA LYS A 28 -9.99 -9.68 -5.36
C LYS A 28 -11.18 -8.83 -4.96
N ILE A 29 -11.36 -7.70 -5.64
CA ILE A 29 -12.50 -6.81 -5.50
C ILE A 29 -13.27 -6.86 -6.81
N VAL A 30 -14.57 -7.17 -6.74
CA VAL A 30 -15.43 -7.25 -7.92
C VAL A 30 -16.36 -6.05 -7.93
N ALA A 31 -16.29 -5.25 -8.99
CA ALA A 31 -17.23 -4.17 -9.24
C ALA A 31 -18.35 -4.68 -10.14
N LEU A 32 -19.54 -4.80 -9.58
CA LEU A 32 -20.73 -5.23 -10.32
C LEU A 32 -21.60 -4.02 -10.65
N VAL A 33 -21.80 -3.79 -11.94
CA VAL A 33 -22.67 -2.73 -12.46
C VAL A 33 -23.91 -3.38 -13.03
N LYS A 34 -25.06 -3.05 -12.43
CA LYS A 34 -26.37 -3.55 -12.87
C LYS A 34 -27.26 -2.42 -13.37
N SER A 35 -27.93 -2.69 -14.48
CA SER A 35 -29.03 -1.90 -15.02
C SER A 35 -30.20 -2.83 -15.36
N ASP A 36 -31.37 -2.25 -15.63
CA ASP A 36 -32.56 -3.02 -15.98
C ASP A 36 -32.39 -3.83 -17.29
N GLN A 37 -31.38 -3.49 -18.11
CA GLN A 37 -31.18 -4.04 -19.45
C GLN A 37 -29.81 -4.72 -19.65
N ALA A 38 -28.87 -4.55 -18.71
CA ALA A 38 -27.50 -5.05 -18.83
C ALA A 38 -26.81 -5.21 -17.47
N GLU A 39 -25.91 -6.18 -17.39
CA GLU A 39 -25.03 -6.43 -16.25
C GLU A 39 -23.57 -6.41 -16.76
N GLY A 40 -22.69 -5.76 -16.01
CA GLY A 40 -21.26 -5.70 -16.25
C GLY A 40 -20.50 -6.02 -14.98
N GLU A 41 -19.43 -6.80 -15.10
CA GLU A 41 -18.59 -7.24 -14.00
C GLU A 41 -17.13 -6.90 -14.32
N ASP A 42 -16.47 -6.16 -13.42
CA ASP A 42 -15.05 -5.85 -13.50
C ASP A 42 -14.31 -6.38 -12.27
N GLU A 43 -13.22 -7.12 -12.49
CA GLU A 43 -12.37 -7.63 -11.42
C GLU A 43 -11.14 -6.75 -11.21
N TYR A 44 -10.91 -6.34 -9.96
CA TYR A 44 -9.74 -5.60 -9.50
C TYR A 44 -8.93 -6.44 -8.53
N ARG A 45 -7.63 -6.58 -8.77
CA ARG A 45 -6.70 -7.23 -7.83
C ARG A 45 -5.96 -6.17 -7.03
N VAL A 46 -6.07 -6.25 -5.71
CA VAL A 46 -5.38 -5.38 -4.76
C VAL A 46 -4.39 -6.21 -3.96
N VAL A 47 -3.12 -5.83 -4.03
CA VAL A 47 -2.05 -6.48 -3.26
C VAL A 47 -1.79 -5.64 -2.02
N VAL A 48 -2.14 -6.19 -0.86
CA VAL A 48 -1.87 -5.57 0.44
C VAL A 48 -0.50 -6.01 0.90
N LYS A 49 0.42 -5.06 1.02
CA LYS A 49 1.80 -5.31 1.48
C LYS A 49 1.91 -5.00 2.96
N GLU A 50 2.53 -5.90 3.71
CA GLU A 50 2.95 -5.61 5.07
C GLU A 50 4.01 -4.51 5.04
N GLN A 51 3.77 -3.41 5.74
CA GLN A 51 4.74 -2.35 5.84
C GLN A 51 5.77 -2.68 6.93
N SER A 52 6.83 -3.40 6.57
CA SER A 52 7.88 -3.76 7.50
C SER A 52 8.91 -2.63 7.67
N TYR A 53 8.84 -1.92 8.80
CA TYR A 53 9.87 -0.93 9.19
C TYR A 53 11.18 -1.58 9.67
N VAL A 54 11.23 -2.91 9.76
CA VAL A 54 12.40 -3.67 10.22
C VAL A 54 13.62 -3.40 9.35
N ALA A 55 13.44 -3.23 8.03
CA ALA A 55 14.54 -2.92 7.12
C ALA A 55 15.22 -1.58 7.45
N ILE A 56 14.43 -0.54 7.75
CA ILE A 56 14.94 0.79 8.12
C ILE A 56 15.61 0.73 9.50
N LEU A 57 15.01 0.00 10.45
CA LEU A 57 15.60 -0.18 11.78
C LEU A 57 16.95 -0.91 11.71
N GLY A 58 17.05 -1.98 10.92
CA GLY A 58 18.31 -2.69 10.69
C GLY A 58 19.39 -1.79 10.09
N LEU A 59 19.03 -0.96 9.11
CA LEU A 59 19.93 0.02 8.52
C LEU A 59 20.44 1.03 9.56
N LEU A 60 19.56 1.54 10.42
CA LEU A 60 19.93 2.47 11.49
C LEU A 60 20.93 1.85 12.48
N VAL A 61 20.72 0.58 12.85
CA VAL A 61 21.65 -0.13 13.74
C VAL A 61 23.02 -0.31 13.08
N MET A 62 23.06 -0.73 11.81
CA MET A 62 24.33 -0.84 11.07
C MET A 62 25.07 0.50 11.00
N ALA A 63 24.34 1.57 10.67
CA ALA A 63 24.90 2.92 10.63
C ALA A 63 25.44 3.35 12.00
N GLY A 64 24.72 3.04 13.08
CA GLY A 64 25.15 3.30 14.45
C GLY A 64 26.43 2.57 14.83
N VAL A 65 26.55 1.29 14.49
CA VAL A 65 27.77 0.50 14.74
C VAL A 65 28.94 1.03 13.90
N ALA A 66 28.73 1.29 12.61
CA ALA A 66 29.77 1.83 11.73
C ALA A 66 30.27 3.20 12.21
N ALA A 67 29.35 4.10 12.60
CA ALA A 67 29.69 5.39 13.17
C ALA A 67 30.42 5.26 14.52
N GLY A 68 29.98 4.33 15.38
CA GLY A 68 30.63 4.03 16.65
C GLY A 68 32.06 3.53 16.48
N LEU A 69 32.29 2.59 15.56
CA LEU A 69 33.63 2.09 15.23
C LEU A 69 34.50 3.18 14.63
N TRP A 70 33.97 3.97 13.69
CA TRP A 70 34.69 5.11 13.11
C TRP A 70 35.10 6.12 14.18
N TYR A 71 34.20 6.43 15.12
CA TYR A 71 34.47 7.31 16.25
C TYR A 71 35.55 6.74 17.17
N MET A 72 35.50 5.44 17.47
CA MET A 72 36.52 4.76 18.29
C MET A 72 37.89 4.79 17.62
N PHE A 73 37.99 4.41 16.34
CA PHE A 73 39.26 4.47 15.60
C PHE A 73 39.82 5.89 15.55
N ARG A 74 38.96 6.89 15.31
CA ARG A 74 39.39 8.31 15.32
C ARG A 74 39.88 8.77 16.69
N LYS A 75 39.29 8.30 17.78
CA LYS A 75 39.64 8.71 19.15
C LYS A 75 40.84 7.95 19.72
N TYR A 76 40.96 6.66 19.44
CA TYR A 76 41.97 5.77 20.03
C TYR A 76 43.17 5.48 19.11
N GLY A 77 43.05 5.64 17.80
CA GLY A 77 44.15 5.46 16.84
C GLY A 77 45.13 6.64 16.75
N ARG A 78 45.02 7.63 17.63
CA ARG A 78 45.85 8.85 17.64
C ARG A 78 46.84 8.88 18.81
N ARG A 79 47.32 7.71 19.23
CA ARG A 79 48.47 7.54 20.12
C ARG A 79 49.52 6.74 19.40
#